data_AF-A0AAV5REN4-F1
#
_entry.id   AF-A0AAV5REN4-F1
#
_cell.length_a   1.000
_cell.length_b   1.000
_cell.length_c   1.000
_cell.angle_alpha   90.00
_cell.angle_beta   90.00
_cell.angle_gamma   90.00
#
_symmetry.space_group_name_H-M   'P 1'
#
loop_
_entity.id
_entity.type
_entity.pdbx_description
1 polymer ?
#
loop_
_entity_poly.entity_id
_entity_poly.type
_entity_poly.pdbx_seq_one_letter_code
_entity_poly.pdbx_strand_id
1 'polypeptide(L)'
;MQRLQRFYSTSNSYLDIPLQLLRSMEKQKLGIKSRQKPTLYTQNMDPPRLGTYAGRSVNCSQDTDLPRVFNQLNQLNRINKVQQTKNLQRYHEKPGKAIWRIRMARKRREFKAGIRMLFHLAVQAEKRNL
;
A
#
# COMPACT_ATOMS: atom_id res chain seq x y z
N MET A 1 -7.69 51.06 -53.01
CA MET A 1 -8.55 50.14 -52.25
C MET A 1 -8.06 48.70 -52.46
N GLN A 2 -7.04 48.28 -51.71
CA GLN A 2 -6.59 46.89 -51.64
C GLN A 2 -6.39 46.56 -50.16
N ARG A 3 -7.01 45.48 -49.68
CA ARG A 3 -6.59 44.83 -48.43
C ARG A 3 -6.88 43.34 -48.50
N LEU A 4 -5.86 42.60 -48.94
CA LEU A 4 -5.66 41.21 -48.56
C LEU A 4 -4.95 41.21 -47.20
N GLN A 5 -5.55 40.61 -46.17
CA GLN A 5 -4.83 39.89 -45.12
C GLN A 5 -5.65 38.66 -44.70
N ARG A 6 -4.98 37.50 -44.75
CA ARG A 6 -5.45 36.17 -44.35
C ARG A 6 -5.41 36.00 -42.81
N PHE A 7 -5.80 34.78 -42.35
CA PHE A 7 -5.62 34.14 -41.04
C PHE A 7 -6.82 34.35 -40.08
N TYR A 8 -7.57 33.35 -39.59
CA TYR A 8 -7.32 31.93 -39.33
C TYR A 8 -8.55 31.03 -39.60
N SER A 9 -8.26 29.77 -39.90
CA SER A 9 -9.18 28.63 -39.85
C SER A 9 -9.68 28.34 -38.43
N THR A 10 -10.96 28.03 -38.29
CA THR A 10 -11.47 27.26 -37.14
C THR A 10 -12.42 26.19 -37.66
N SER A 11 -11.84 25.03 -37.98
CA SER A 11 -12.56 23.77 -38.01
C SER A 11 -12.88 23.39 -36.56
N ASN A 12 -14.15 23.44 -36.18
CA ASN A 12 -14.61 22.77 -34.97
C ASN A 12 -15.91 22.03 -35.31
N SER A 13 -15.74 20.93 -36.03
CA SER A 13 -16.76 19.92 -36.23
C SER A 13 -16.85 19.06 -34.97
N TYR A 14 -17.70 19.43 -34.03
CA TYR A 14 -18.17 18.52 -33.00
C TYR A 14 -19.52 19.03 -32.51
N LEU A 15 -20.44 18.10 -32.26
CA LEU A 15 -21.84 18.28 -31.86
C LEU A 15 -22.83 18.35 -33.03
N ASP A 16 -23.10 17.18 -33.63
CA ASP A 16 -24.48 16.76 -33.88
C ASP A 16 -24.52 15.23 -33.80
N ILE A 17 -24.79 14.72 -32.61
CA ILE A 17 -25.07 13.30 -32.42
C ILE A 17 -26.53 13.08 -32.85
N PRO A 18 -26.82 12.22 -33.83
CA PRO A 18 -28.19 11.98 -34.26
C PRO A 18 -28.99 11.38 -33.09
N LEU A 19 -30.20 11.90 -32.85
CA LEU A 19 -31.12 11.48 -31.77
C LEU A 19 -31.36 9.96 -31.72
N GLN A 20 -31.17 9.27 -32.85
CA GLN A 20 -31.27 7.81 -32.94
C GLN A 20 -30.14 7.08 -32.19
N LEU A 21 -28.93 7.65 -32.16
CA LEU A 21 -27.78 7.12 -31.42
C LEU A 21 -27.95 7.33 -29.91
N LEU A 22 -28.54 8.46 -29.50
CA LEU A 22 -28.86 8.70 -28.09
C LEU A 22 -29.91 7.69 -27.59
N ARG A 23 -30.93 7.39 -28.41
CA ARG A 23 -31.98 6.40 -28.10
C ARG A 23 -31.46 4.96 -28.11
N SER A 24 -30.45 4.62 -28.92
CA SER A 24 -29.81 3.30 -28.87
C SER A 24 -28.92 3.13 -27.63
N MET A 25 -28.26 4.20 -27.19
CA MET A 25 -27.52 4.25 -25.92
C MET A 25 -28.45 4.13 -24.69
N GLU A 26 -29.66 4.68 -24.76
CA GLU A 26 -30.66 4.62 -23.69
C GLU A 26 -31.25 3.21 -23.53
N LYS A 27 -31.50 2.49 -24.64
CA LYS A 27 -31.98 1.10 -24.62
C LYS A 27 -30.95 0.10 -24.09
N GLN A 28 -29.66 0.44 -24.10
CA GLN A 28 -28.61 -0.38 -23.47
C GLN A 28 -28.50 -0.17 -21.95
N LYS A 29 -29.14 0.88 -21.40
CA LYS A 29 -29.18 1.15 -19.95
C LYS A 29 -30.35 0.49 -19.20
N LEU A 30 -31.17 -0.33 -19.85
CA LEU A 30 -32.23 -1.11 -19.19
C LEU A 30 -31.80 -2.54 -18.82
N GLY A 31 -30.50 -2.84 -18.89
CA GLY A 31 -29.89 -4.08 -18.41
C GLY A 31 -29.18 -3.94 -17.05
N ILE A 32 -29.54 -2.94 -16.23
CA ILE A 32 -29.07 -2.89 -14.84
C ILE A 32 -29.80 -3.99 -14.10
N LYS A 33 -29.24 -5.21 -14.13
CA LYS A 33 -29.50 -6.20 -13.07
C LYS A 33 -29.33 -5.43 -11.78
N SER A 34 -30.43 -5.28 -11.04
CA SER A 34 -30.41 -4.66 -9.73
C SER A 34 -29.18 -5.19 -9.01
N ARG A 35 -28.28 -4.29 -8.61
CA ARG A 35 -27.27 -4.65 -7.62
C ARG A 35 -28.09 -5.10 -6.42
N GLN A 36 -28.33 -6.39 -6.30
CA GLN A 36 -28.72 -7.00 -5.05
C GLN A 36 -27.60 -6.57 -4.11
N LYS A 37 -27.94 -5.64 -3.19
CA LYS A 37 -27.05 -5.32 -2.08
C LYS A 37 -26.69 -6.67 -1.48
N PRO A 38 -25.40 -7.06 -1.41
CA PRO A 38 -25.05 -8.35 -0.83
C PRO A 38 -25.69 -8.41 0.55
N THR A 39 -26.62 -9.34 0.69
CA THR A 39 -27.42 -9.54 1.88
C THR A 39 -26.53 -10.10 2.98
N LEU A 40 -26.47 -9.36 4.08
CA LEU A 40 -26.24 -9.79 5.46
C LEU A 40 -25.40 -11.06 5.67
N TYR A 41 -24.08 -10.87 5.74
CA TYR A 41 -23.26 -11.47 6.79
C TYR A 41 -22.41 -10.32 7.32
N THR A 42 -22.52 -9.93 8.59
CA THR A 42 -21.69 -10.55 9.61
C THR A 42 -22.33 -10.34 10.97
N GLN A 43 -22.77 -11.43 11.60
CA GLN A 43 -23.07 -11.40 13.02
C GLN A 43 -21.74 -11.21 13.78
N ASN A 44 -21.69 -10.19 14.64
CA ASN A 44 -20.65 -9.99 15.66
C ASN A 44 -19.20 -9.87 15.16
N MET A 45 -18.93 -9.05 14.13
CA MET A 45 -17.58 -8.49 13.98
C MET A 45 -17.58 -7.10 14.57
N ASP A 46 -16.86 -6.92 15.69
CA ASP A 46 -16.46 -5.58 16.11
C ASP A 46 -15.84 -4.86 14.89
N PRO A 47 -16.12 -3.57 14.69
CA PRO A 47 -15.53 -2.82 13.59
C PRO A 47 -14.01 -3.00 13.64
N PRO A 48 -13.35 -3.20 12.48
CA PRO A 48 -11.91 -3.40 12.46
C PRO A 48 -11.24 -2.25 13.22
N ARG A 49 -10.32 -2.57 14.12
CA ARG A 49 -9.64 -1.54 14.92
C ARG A 49 -8.90 -0.59 13.99
N LEU A 50 -9.37 0.65 13.90
CA LEU A 50 -8.76 1.73 13.14
C LEU A 50 -7.90 2.59 14.07
N GLY A 51 -6.84 3.22 13.54
CA GLY A 51 -6.01 4.18 14.27
C GLY A 51 -4.75 3.62 14.93
N THR A 52 -4.21 4.34 15.91
CA THR A 52 -2.88 4.09 16.52
C THR A 52 -2.77 2.76 17.27
N TYR A 53 -3.90 2.19 17.69
CA TYR A 53 -3.99 0.91 18.39
C TYR A 53 -4.00 -0.30 17.44
N ALA A 54 -4.21 -0.08 16.14
CA ALA A 54 -4.15 -1.13 15.13
C ALA A 54 -2.71 -1.69 15.06
N GLY A 55 -2.56 -2.99 15.34
CA GLY A 55 -1.25 -3.66 15.31
C GLY A 55 -0.32 -3.37 16.50
N ARG A 56 -0.83 -2.73 17.57
CA ARG A 56 -0.10 -2.49 18.85
C ARG A 56 -0.90 -2.96 20.07
N SER A 57 -1.94 -3.74 19.84
CA SER A 57 -2.73 -4.41 20.86
C SER A 57 -2.74 -5.90 20.56
N VAL A 58 -2.76 -6.72 21.60
CA VAL A 58 -2.88 -8.18 21.52
C VAL A 58 -3.98 -8.57 22.48
N ASN A 59 -4.81 -9.53 22.06
CA ASN A 59 -5.88 -10.03 22.90
C ASN A 59 -5.28 -10.99 23.94
N CYS A 60 -5.58 -10.76 25.22
CA CYS A 60 -5.35 -11.74 26.27
C CYS A 60 -6.67 -12.51 26.47
N SER A 61 -6.74 -13.76 26.03
CA SER A 61 -7.82 -14.66 26.44
C SER A 61 -7.55 -15.19 27.85
N GLN A 62 -8.58 -15.65 28.56
CA GLN A 62 -8.46 -16.18 29.93
C GLN A 62 -7.44 -17.35 30.01
N ASP A 63 -7.33 -18.15 28.95
CA ASP A 63 -6.44 -19.31 28.90
C ASP A 63 -5.02 -19.00 28.38
N THR A 64 -4.69 -17.74 28.11
CA THR A 64 -3.39 -17.37 27.52
C THR A 64 -2.42 -16.87 28.58
N ASP A 65 -1.22 -17.46 28.61
CA ASP A 65 -0.13 -16.99 29.45
C ASP A 65 0.24 -15.53 29.13
N LEU A 66 0.14 -14.65 30.12
CA LEU A 66 0.60 -13.26 30.07
C LEU A 66 2.01 -13.09 29.46
N PRO A 67 3.05 -13.85 29.84
CA PRO A 67 4.38 -13.68 29.26
C PRO A 67 4.41 -13.91 27.75
N ARG A 68 3.60 -14.84 27.24
CA ARG A 68 3.51 -15.13 25.80
C ARG A 68 2.88 -13.95 25.07
N VAL A 69 1.83 -13.37 25.64
CA VAL A 69 1.17 -12.19 25.08
C VAL A 69 2.10 -10.97 25.07
N PHE A 70 2.90 -10.76 26.12
CA PHE A 70 3.89 -9.68 26.13
C PHE A 70 4.99 -9.87 25.08
N ASN A 71 5.45 -11.11 24.86
CA ASN A 71 6.42 -11.39 23.80
C ASN A 71 5.84 -11.11 22.41
N GLN A 72 4.58 -11.48 22.18
CA GLN A 72 3.87 -11.17 20.94
C GLN A 72 3.75 -9.66 20.74
N LEU A 73 3.37 -8.91 21.78
CA LEU A 73 3.28 -7.46 21.73
C LEU A 73 4.65 -6.82 21.45
N ASN A 74 5.71 -7.31 22.08
CA ASN A 74 7.08 -6.84 21.86
C ASN A 74 7.54 -7.13 20.42
N GLN A 75 7.17 -8.28 19.86
CA GLN A 75 7.45 -8.61 18.46
C GLN A 75 6.72 -7.64 17.52
N LEU A 76 5.43 -7.37 17.74
CA LEU A 76 4.66 -6.40 16.95
C LEU A 76 5.29 -5.01 17.02
N ASN A 77 5.70 -4.56 18.21
CA ASN A 77 6.39 -3.28 18.39
C ASN A 77 7.74 -3.22 17.66
N ARG A 78 8.48 -4.33 17.60
CA ARG A 78 9.73 -4.45 16.83
C ARG A 78 9.49 -4.39 15.32
N ILE A 79 8.51 -5.12 14.81
CA ILE A 79 8.13 -5.11 13.38
C ILE A 79 7.74 -3.70 12.95
N ASN A 80 6.93 -3.02 13.77
CA ASN A 80 6.49 -1.65 13.54
C ASN A 80 7.54 -0.58 13.87
N LYS A 81 8.74 -0.98 14.34
CA LYS A 81 9.87 -0.10 14.65
C LYS A 81 9.54 1.04 15.62
N VAL A 82 8.59 0.85 16.53
CA VAL A 82 8.04 1.89 17.41
C VAL A 82 9.14 2.59 18.21
N GLN A 83 10.01 1.82 18.85
CA GLN A 83 11.10 2.37 19.66
C GLN A 83 12.15 3.11 18.82
N GLN A 84 12.44 2.63 17.61
CA GLN A 84 13.37 3.30 16.71
C GLN A 84 12.81 4.65 16.28
N THR A 85 11.53 4.70 15.90
CA THR A 85 10.84 5.95 15.52
C THR A 85 10.80 6.93 16.69
N LYS A 86 10.46 6.47 17.89
CA LYS A 86 10.51 7.27 19.12
C LYS A 86 11.89 7.91 19.32
N ASN A 87 12.95 7.13 19.18
CA ASN A 87 14.32 7.62 19.35
C ASN A 87 14.72 8.62 18.25
N LEU A 88 14.33 8.37 17.00
CA LEU A 88 14.61 9.28 15.89
C LEU A 88 13.83 10.60 16.00
N GLN A 89 12.63 10.57 16.57
CA GLN A 89 11.80 11.76 16.77
C GLN A 89 12.24 12.61 17.98
N ARG A 90 13.09 12.07 18.86
CA ARG A 90 13.56 12.80 20.06
C ARG A 90 14.32 14.08 19.72
N TYR A 91 15.04 14.09 18.61
CA TYR A 91 15.85 15.23 18.16
C TYR A 91 15.66 15.47 16.68
N HIS A 92 15.79 16.73 16.26
CA HIS A 92 15.73 17.09 14.85
C HIS A 92 16.98 16.59 14.10
N GLU A 93 16.77 15.73 13.11
CA GLU A 93 17.80 15.26 12.17
C GLU A 93 17.71 16.10 10.87
N LYS A 94 18.83 16.72 10.45
CA LYS A 94 18.87 17.42 9.16
C LYS A 94 18.50 16.46 8.01
N PRO A 95 17.75 16.90 6.99
CA PRO A 95 17.25 16.03 5.92
C PRO A 95 18.37 15.30 5.17
N GLY A 96 19.51 15.96 4.90
CA GLY A 96 20.66 15.33 4.26
C GLY A 96 21.26 14.18 5.09
N LYS A 97 21.32 14.32 6.41
CA LYS A 97 21.79 13.26 7.32
C LYS A 97 20.81 12.10 7.37
N ALA A 98 19.50 12.38 7.40
CA ALA A 98 18.45 11.36 7.37
C ALA A 98 18.50 10.51 6.10
N ILE A 99 18.65 11.14 4.93
CA ILE A 99 18.78 10.45 3.65
C ILE A 99 20.03 9.56 3.65
N TRP A 100 21.16 10.08 4.12
CA TRP A 100 22.41 9.31 4.19
C TRP A 100 22.29 8.11 5.13
N ARG A 101 21.70 8.29 6.31
CA ARG A 101 21.41 7.20 7.25
C ARG A 101 20.55 6.12 6.61
N ILE A 102 19.47 6.49 5.91
CA ILE A 102 18.59 5.55 5.21
C ILE A 102 19.37 4.81 4.11
N ARG A 103 20.18 5.51 3.32
CA ARG A 103 21.02 4.93 2.26
C ARG A 103 22.00 3.91 2.83
N MET A 104 22.73 4.27 3.88
CA MET A 104 23.68 3.38 4.55
C MET A 104 22.98 2.17 5.17
N ALA A 105 21.82 2.36 5.82
CA ALA A 105 21.04 1.28 6.38
C ALA A 105 20.54 0.30 5.30
N ARG A 106 20.14 0.80 4.13
CA ARG A 106 19.77 -0.03 2.97
C ARG A 106 20.98 -0.84 2.48
N LYS A 107 22.14 -0.21 2.27
CA LYS A 107 23.35 -0.90 1.80
C LYS A 107 23.83 -1.97 2.78
N ARG A 108 23.82 -1.70 4.08
CA ARG A 108 24.12 -2.71 5.11
C ARG A 108 23.16 -3.90 5.07
N ARG A 109 21.86 -3.66 4.79
CA ARG A 109 20.86 -4.72 4.68
C ARG A 109 21.09 -5.59 3.44
N GLU A 110 21.33 -4.97 2.29
CA GLU A 110 21.66 -5.66 1.03
C GLU A 110 22.89 -6.55 1.23
N PHE A 111 23.96 -6.00 1.80
CA PHE A 111 25.18 -6.75 2.09
C PHE A 111 24.95 -7.94 3.04
N LYS A 112 24.24 -7.71 4.15
CA LYS A 112 23.93 -8.78 5.11
C LYS A 112 23.04 -9.87 4.50
N ALA A 113 22.12 -9.50 3.60
CA ALA A 113 21.31 -10.46 2.86
C ALA A 113 22.17 -11.29 1.90
N GLY A 114 23.10 -10.67 1.18
CA GLY A 114 24.07 -11.35 0.31
C GLY A 114 24.93 -12.36 1.08
N ILE A 115 25.44 -11.99 2.25
CA ILE A 115 26.21 -12.91 3.11
C ILE A 115 25.37 -14.11 3.53
N ARG A 116 24.11 -13.90 3.97
CA ARG A 116 23.23 -15.00 4.37
C ARG A 116 22.94 -15.94 3.20
N MET A 117 22.74 -15.38 2.01
CA MET A 117 22.52 -16.16 0.80
C MET A 117 23.77 -16.98 0.44
N LEU A 118 24.96 -16.40 0.54
CA LEU A 118 26.22 -17.09 0.29
C LEU A 118 26.39 -18.30 1.22
N PHE A 119 26.19 -18.12 2.52
CA PHE A 119 26.25 -19.23 3.46
C PHE A 119 25.21 -20.30 3.17
N HIS A 120 23.99 -19.90 2.81
CA HIS A 120 22.95 -20.84 2.43
C HIS A 120 23.32 -21.65 1.18
N LEU A 121 23.95 -21.03 0.18
CA LEU A 121 24.45 -21.71 -1.00
C LEU A 121 25.60 -22.65 -0.68
N ALA A 122 26.53 -22.24 0.18
CA ALA A 122 27.64 -23.09 0.63
C ALA A 122 27.12 -24.36 1.32
N VAL A 123 26.18 -24.22 2.26
CA VAL A 123 25.52 -25.35 2.92
C VAL A 123 24.77 -26.23 1.92
N GLN A 124 24.16 -25.65 0.88
CA GLN A 124 23.51 -26.42 -0.18
C GLN A 124 24.49 -27.18 -1.07
N ALA A 125 25.67 -26.62 -1.36
CA ALA A 125 26.72 -27.26 -2.13
C ALA A 125 27.33 -28.45 -1.37
N GLU A 126 27.65 -28.23 -0.09
CA GLU A 126 28.11 -29.27 0.83
C GLU A 126 27.10 -30.43 0.88
N LYS A 127 25.81 -30.15 1.05
CA LYS A 127 24.74 -31.17 1.06
C LYS A 127 24.64 -31.95 -0.26
N ARG A 128 25.07 -31.36 -1.38
CA ARG A 128 25.08 -31.99 -2.71
C ARG A 128 26.39 -32.72 -3.01
N ASN A 129 27.34 -32.78 -2.07
CA ASN A 129 28.68 -33.33 -2.24
C ASN A 129 29.45 -32.72 -3.42
N LEU A 130 29.27 -31.41 -3.63
CA LEU A 130 30.08 -30.59 -4.54
C LEU A 130 31.24 -29.97 -3.80
#